data_AF-A0A846GF22-F1
#
_entry.id   AF-A0A846GF22-F1
#
_cell.length_a   1.000
_cell.length_b   1.000
_cell.length_c   1.000
_cell.angle_alpha   90.00
_cell.angle_beta   90.00
_cell.angle_gamma   90.00
#
_symmetry.space_group_name_H-M   'P 1'
#
loop_
_entity.id
_entity.type
_entity.pdbx_description
1 polymer ?
#
loop_
_entity_poly.entity_id
_entity_poly.type
_entity_poly.pdbx_seq_one_letter_code
_entity_poly.pdbx_strand_id
1 'polypeptide(L)'
;MTTVVNVIKQNKTDWHSVDWQKTNRIVKNLRQRIFKATKNEDWKTVRNLQRLLMKSYSNILLAVRRCTQLNQGKKTSGIDGLVVLNPKGRGQLVDSLSQFIPWKPLPAKRVYIPKSNGKKRPLGIPSLIDRCLQAIVKNALEPCWEAQFERSSYGFRPGRSTHDAIEKIFCGIRPNGKKKWVVDADIKGCFDNIDHEFLMNTLGNFPARRLIYQWLKSGYVDQNTFNPTEAGTPQGALISPLLANIALHGMEQSIGIKYDKRGQIIGNRIVIRYADDFVCLCETSEDAEAIVDHLAGWLGQRGLQLNQEKTKIVHITEGFDFLGFNIRHYRDISRKSGYKLLIKPNRQAIKDIKLKIKQVWLKHQAFDVKTIVAKLNPIIRGWANYYKVGVSRKVFESLDAWMHKRARRYAKRMHPNKNDAWRKKRYFGRFNLERNDRWVFGDFQSGIHLLKFTWFKIKRHVLVPGLFCPDDPSPEVQQWFRDKRKRQSQNYKSSVQKLALNQNFVCPRCKESLFNGEILHTHHIIPKSIGGKDTYKNLQLVHLLCHQQIHYG
;
A
#
# COMPACT_ATOMS: atom_id res chain seq x y z
N MET A 1 10.57 32.84 -43.42
CA MET A 1 10.04 33.29 -42.11
C MET A 1 10.27 32.21 -41.06
N THR A 2 11.37 32.35 -40.33
CA THR A 2 11.51 32.12 -38.88
C THR A 2 10.46 31.24 -38.17
N THR A 3 10.90 30.05 -37.73
CA THR A 3 10.50 29.52 -36.43
C THR A 3 11.65 28.72 -35.84
N VAL A 4 12.54 29.46 -35.16
CA VAL A 4 13.60 28.90 -34.31
C VAL A 4 12.91 28.21 -33.13
N VAL A 5 12.79 26.89 -33.20
CA VAL A 5 12.36 26.09 -32.05
C VAL A 5 13.54 26.03 -31.09
N ASN A 6 13.44 26.81 -30.01
CA ASN A 6 14.35 26.85 -28.88
C ASN A 6 14.90 25.46 -28.53
N VAL A 7 16.15 25.19 -28.92
CA VAL A 7 16.96 24.12 -28.37
C VAL A 7 17.30 24.52 -26.94
N ILE A 8 16.54 23.98 -25.98
CA ILE A 8 16.73 24.21 -24.55
C ILE A 8 18.16 23.78 -24.20
N LYS A 9 19.03 24.75 -23.89
CA LYS A 9 20.26 24.54 -23.11
C LYS A 9 19.87 23.80 -21.83
N GLN A 10 20.14 22.49 -21.76
CA GLN A 10 19.89 21.72 -20.54
C GLN A 10 20.98 22.06 -19.52
N ASN A 11 20.66 23.00 -18.64
CA ASN A 11 21.39 23.19 -17.39
C ASN A 11 21.44 21.85 -16.65
N LYS A 12 22.61 21.46 -16.14
CA LYS A 12 22.78 20.31 -15.24
C LYS A 12 21.70 20.36 -14.16
N THR A 13 20.93 19.28 -14.02
CA THR A 13 19.85 19.26 -13.03
C THR A 13 20.43 19.35 -11.62
N ASP A 14 20.21 20.48 -10.95
CA ASP A 14 20.44 20.57 -9.51
C ASP A 14 19.23 20.02 -8.75
N TRP A 15 19.44 18.96 -7.99
CA TRP A 15 18.39 18.24 -7.28
C TRP A 15 17.77 19.05 -6.13
N HIS A 16 18.52 19.97 -5.52
CA HIS A 16 18.04 20.75 -4.37
C HIS A 16 17.18 21.95 -4.79
N SER A 17 17.41 22.53 -5.97
CA SER A 17 16.60 23.62 -6.53
C SER A 17 15.32 23.17 -7.23
N VAL A 18 15.04 21.86 -7.31
CA VAL A 18 13.82 21.34 -7.95
C VAL A 18 12.56 21.84 -7.23
N ASP A 19 11.69 22.53 -7.98
CA ASP A 19 10.34 22.88 -7.56
C ASP A 19 9.41 21.65 -7.65
N TRP A 20 9.29 20.95 -6.53
CA TRP A 20 8.40 19.79 -6.41
C TRP A 20 6.92 20.15 -6.50
N GLN A 21 6.50 21.36 -6.11
CA GLN A 21 5.11 21.78 -6.22
C GLN A 21 4.70 21.89 -7.69
N LYS A 22 5.50 22.56 -8.51
CA LYS A 22 5.26 22.67 -9.96
C LYS A 22 5.33 21.29 -10.64
N THR A 23 6.32 20.49 -10.27
CA THR A 23 6.53 19.13 -10.79
C THR A 23 5.29 18.25 -10.55
N ASN A 24 4.82 18.18 -9.30
CA ASN A 24 3.64 17.39 -8.92
C ASN A 24 2.37 17.88 -9.60
N ARG A 25 2.18 19.20 -9.72
CA ARG A 25 1.03 19.80 -10.39
C ARG A 25 0.96 19.42 -11.87
N ILE A 26 2.09 19.51 -12.59
CA ILE A 26 2.15 19.16 -14.02
C ILE A 26 1.78 17.69 -14.23
N VAL A 27 2.39 16.79 -13.47
CA VAL A 27 2.14 15.35 -13.60
C VAL A 27 0.70 15.01 -13.23
N LYS A 28 0.18 15.57 -12.12
CA LYS A 28 -1.22 15.39 -11.73
C LYS A 28 -2.18 15.85 -12.83
N ASN A 29 -1.98 17.04 -13.39
CA ASN A 29 -2.84 17.57 -14.44
C ASN A 29 -2.82 16.70 -15.70
N LEU A 30 -1.65 16.22 -16.12
CA LEU A 30 -1.54 15.33 -17.26
C LEU A 30 -2.23 13.98 -17.01
N ARG A 31 -2.06 13.40 -15.81
CA ARG A 31 -2.77 12.17 -15.41
C ARG A 31 -4.29 12.34 -15.42
N GLN A 32 -4.80 13.44 -14.88
CA GLN A 32 -6.23 13.76 -14.90
C GLN A 32 -6.78 13.95 -16.33
N ARG A 33 -6.00 14.56 -17.23
CA ARG A 33 -6.37 14.69 -18.64
C ARG A 33 -6.41 13.35 -19.36
N ILE A 34 -5.45 12.46 -19.09
CA ILE A 34 -5.46 11.08 -19.62
C ILE A 34 -6.70 10.33 -19.14
N PHE A 35 -7.01 10.42 -17.83
CA PHE A 35 -8.19 9.79 -17.25
C PHE A 35 -9.48 10.30 -17.91
N LYS A 36 -9.65 11.62 -18.06
CA LYS A 36 -10.81 12.23 -18.73
C LYS A 36 -10.92 11.82 -20.20
N ALA A 37 -9.83 11.86 -20.95
CA ALA A 37 -9.81 11.45 -22.35
C ALA A 37 -10.18 9.96 -22.51
N THR A 38 -9.74 9.11 -21.57
CA THR A 38 -10.09 7.68 -21.57
C THR A 38 -11.57 7.47 -21.27
N LYS A 39 -12.15 8.24 -20.33
CA LYS A 39 -13.60 8.21 -20.06
C LYS A 39 -14.45 8.64 -21.24
N ASN A 40 -13.93 9.52 -22.09
CA ASN A 40 -14.59 9.97 -23.31
C ASN A 40 -14.25 9.08 -24.53
N GLU A 41 -13.52 7.98 -24.33
CA GLU A 41 -13.11 7.05 -25.39
C GLU A 41 -12.27 7.68 -26.52
N ASP A 42 -11.63 8.83 -26.26
CA ASP A 42 -10.76 9.52 -27.22
C ASP A 42 -9.34 8.95 -27.17
N TRP A 43 -9.16 7.81 -27.80
CA TRP A 43 -7.89 7.08 -27.84
C TRP A 43 -6.76 7.83 -28.57
N LYS A 44 -7.09 8.82 -29.41
CA LYS A 44 -6.06 9.65 -30.08
C LYS A 44 -5.44 10.62 -29.09
N THR A 45 -6.26 11.34 -28.31
CA THR A 45 -5.73 12.26 -27.31
C THR A 45 -5.09 11.52 -26.14
N VAL A 46 -5.62 10.37 -25.71
CA VAL A 46 -4.97 9.50 -24.70
C VAL A 46 -3.52 9.19 -25.11
N ARG A 47 -3.29 8.71 -26.34
CA ARG A 47 -1.95 8.38 -26.83
C ARG A 47 -1.02 9.60 -26.88
N ASN A 48 -1.52 10.75 -27.32
CA ASN A 48 -0.73 11.98 -27.37
C ASN A 48 -0.33 12.45 -25.97
N LEU A 49 -1.26 12.41 -25.02
CA LEU A 49 -1.01 12.77 -23.63
C LEU A 49 -0.06 11.78 -22.94
N GLN A 50 -0.17 10.48 -23.23
CA GLN A 50 0.77 9.47 -22.73
C GLN A 50 2.19 9.72 -23.24
N ARG A 51 2.36 10.00 -24.54
CA ARG A 51 3.68 10.36 -25.11
C ARG A 51 4.23 11.63 -24.45
N LEU A 52 3.38 12.65 -24.28
CA LEU A 52 3.76 13.91 -23.64
C LEU A 52 4.20 13.69 -22.19
N LEU A 53 3.46 12.89 -21.42
CA LEU A 53 3.77 12.61 -20.02
C LEU A 53 5.06 11.77 -19.89
N MET A 54 5.31 10.80 -20.77
CA MET A 54 6.54 10.02 -20.73
C MET A 54 7.79 10.86 -21.06
N LYS A 55 7.67 11.83 -21.98
CA LYS A 55 8.77 12.76 -22.32
C LYS A 55 8.90 13.94 -21.34
N SER A 56 7.94 14.12 -20.44
CA SER A 56 7.93 15.27 -19.52
C SER A 56 9.06 15.16 -18.50
N TYR A 57 9.91 16.19 -18.43
CA TYR A 57 10.94 16.34 -17.42
C TYR A 57 10.40 16.19 -15.98
N SER A 58 9.20 16.72 -15.71
CA SER A 58 8.53 16.58 -14.41
C SER A 58 8.24 15.12 -14.04
N ASN A 59 7.88 14.28 -15.02
CA ASN A 59 7.61 12.87 -14.78
C ASN A 59 8.91 12.08 -14.51
N ILE A 60 9.99 12.42 -15.23
CA ILE A 60 11.33 11.86 -15.02
C ILE A 60 11.82 12.16 -13.60
N LEU A 61 11.69 13.41 -13.15
CA LEU A 61 12.04 13.83 -11.78
C LEU A 61 11.30 12.99 -10.72
N LEU A 62 9.98 12.80 -10.87
CA LEU A 62 9.20 11.98 -9.92
C LEU A 62 9.57 10.51 -9.96
N ALA A 63 9.85 9.96 -11.14
CA ALA A 63 10.31 8.59 -11.30
C ALA A 63 11.65 8.35 -10.60
N VAL A 64 12.62 9.25 -10.78
CA VAL A 64 13.93 9.20 -10.11
C VAL A 64 13.77 9.37 -8.60
N ARG A 65 12.94 10.32 -8.14
CA ARG A 65 12.64 10.51 -6.71
C ARG A 65 12.03 9.26 -6.10
N ARG A 66 11.09 8.63 -6.78
CA ARG A 66 10.45 7.39 -6.33
C ARG A 66 11.46 6.26 -6.17
N CYS A 67 12.32 6.05 -7.16
CA CYS A 67 13.28 4.94 -7.17
C CYS A 67 14.44 5.14 -6.18
N THR A 68 14.95 6.37 -6.05
CA THR A 68 16.17 6.66 -5.27
C THR A 68 15.91 7.14 -3.84
N GLN A 69 14.71 7.66 -3.53
CA GLN A 69 14.42 8.22 -2.20
C GLN A 69 13.27 7.51 -1.47
N LEU A 70 12.16 7.23 -2.17
CA LEU A 70 10.92 6.73 -1.56
C LEU A 70 10.88 5.22 -1.38
N ASN A 71 11.36 4.47 -2.36
CA ASN A 71 11.32 3.02 -2.32
C ASN A 71 12.20 2.46 -1.18
N GLN A 72 11.68 1.47 -0.45
CA GLN A 72 12.44 0.79 0.61
C GLN A 72 13.69 0.08 0.04
N GLY A 73 13.62 -0.42 -1.19
CA GLY A 73 14.73 -1.03 -1.94
C GLY A 73 15.68 -0.03 -2.61
N LYS A 74 15.70 1.25 -2.21
CA LYS A 74 16.59 2.27 -2.80
C LYS A 74 18.09 1.98 -2.66
N LYS A 75 18.47 1.14 -1.70
CA LYS A 75 19.85 0.71 -1.47
C LYS A 75 20.22 -0.58 -2.21
N THR A 76 19.25 -1.18 -2.91
CA THR A 76 19.46 -2.45 -3.61
C THR A 76 19.71 -2.15 -5.08
N SER A 77 20.88 -2.57 -5.57
CA SER A 77 21.25 -2.54 -6.98
C SER A 77 20.64 -3.72 -7.73
N GLY A 78 20.49 -3.55 -9.04
CA GLY A 78 20.22 -4.66 -9.95
C GLY A 78 21.51 -5.43 -10.23
N ILE A 79 21.57 -6.04 -11.41
CA ILE A 79 22.79 -6.70 -11.90
C ILE A 79 23.90 -5.67 -12.18
N ASP A 80 23.50 -4.46 -12.56
CA ASP A 80 24.37 -3.32 -12.88
C ASP A 80 25.18 -2.78 -11.69
N GLY A 81 24.87 -3.17 -10.46
CA GLY A 81 25.56 -2.67 -9.26
C GLY A 81 25.27 -1.20 -8.92
N LEU A 82 24.54 -0.46 -9.77
CA LEU A 82 24.32 0.97 -9.65
C LEU A 82 23.33 1.31 -8.52
N VAL A 83 23.77 2.17 -7.60
CA VAL A 83 22.95 2.76 -6.54
C VAL A 83 23.20 4.26 -6.47
N VAL A 84 22.18 5.06 -6.73
CA VAL A 84 22.28 6.53 -6.70
C VAL A 84 21.64 7.07 -5.42
N LEU A 85 22.48 7.42 -4.44
CA LEU A 85 22.03 8.01 -3.17
C LEU A 85 22.34 9.51 -3.06
N ASN A 86 23.28 10.01 -3.86
CA ASN A 86 23.75 11.39 -3.78
C ASN A 86 22.90 12.31 -4.68
N PRO A 87 22.59 13.54 -4.24
CA PRO A 87 21.81 14.51 -5.03
C PRO A 87 22.39 14.78 -6.43
N LYS A 88 23.70 14.99 -6.54
CA LYS A 88 24.40 15.20 -7.83
C LYS A 88 24.19 14.04 -8.81
N GLY A 89 24.32 12.80 -8.32
CA GLY A 89 24.07 11.60 -9.14
C GLY A 89 22.61 11.47 -9.56
N ARG A 90 21.65 11.95 -8.76
CA ARG A 90 20.23 11.98 -9.16
C ARG A 90 20.00 12.98 -10.28
N GLY A 91 20.61 14.16 -10.20
CA GLY A 91 20.57 15.17 -11.26
C GLY A 91 21.11 14.61 -12.59
N GLN A 92 22.29 14.01 -12.55
CA GLN A 92 22.89 13.35 -13.72
C GLN A 92 21.98 12.25 -14.29
N LEU A 93 21.36 11.43 -13.44
CA LEU A 93 20.43 10.38 -13.89
C LEU A 93 19.20 10.98 -14.59
N VAL A 94 18.68 12.11 -14.11
CA VAL A 94 17.56 12.82 -14.76
C VAL A 94 17.99 13.35 -16.13
N ASP A 95 19.18 13.95 -16.21
CA ASP A 95 19.73 14.48 -17.46
C ASP A 95 19.92 13.36 -18.50
N SER A 96 20.52 12.23 -18.10
CA SER A 96 20.71 11.07 -18.97
C SER A 96 19.38 10.47 -19.46
N LEU A 97 18.36 10.38 -18.59
CA LEU A 97 17.04 9.88 -18.98
C LEU A 97 16.29 10.87 -19.90
N SER A 98 16.56 12.17 -19.77
CA SER A 98 15.93 13.22 -20.57
C SER A 98 16.49 13.31 -21.99
N GLN A 99 17.74 12.91 -22.20
CA GLN A 99 18.41 12.94 -23.50
C GLN A 99 18.00 11.80 -24.44
N PHE A 100 17.04 10.94 -24.02
CA PHE A 100 16.52 9.79 -24.76
C PHE A 100 17.62 8.86 -25.30
N ILE A 101 18.05 7.91 -24.47
CA ILE A 101 18.99 6.86 -24.86
C ILE A 101 18.18 5.61 -25.25
N PRO A 102 18.38 5.03 -26.46
CA PRO A 102 17.86 3.71 -26.79
C PRO A 102 18.34 2.70 -25.75
N TRP A 103 17.43 2.22 -24.90
CA TRP A 103 17.77 1.34 -23.78
C TRP A 103 17.28 -0.08 -24.04
N LYS A 104 18.20 -1.05 -23.98
CA LYS A 104 17.86 -2.46 -23.94
C LYS A 104 17.78 -2.87 -22.47
N PRO A 105 16.62 -3.37 -21.99
CA PRO A 105 16.49 -3.77 -20.61
C PRO A 105 17.49 -4.85 -20.18
N LEU A 106 17.99 -4.72 -18.96
CA LEU A 106 18.87 -5.72 -18.36
C LEU A 106 18.04 -6.82 -17.67
N PRO A 107 18.58 -8.05 -17.55
CA PRO A 107 17.91 -9.09 -16.79
C PRO A 107 17.71 -8.67 -15.33
N ALA A 108 16.65 -9.20 -14.71
CA ALA A 108 16.39 -8.92 -13.30
C ALA A 108 17.29 -9.78 -12.39
N LYS A 109 17.82 -9.21 -11.31
CA LYS A 109 18.57 -9.96 -10.29
C LYS A 109 17.61 -10.74 -9.39
N ARG A 110 17.74 -12.07 -9.32
CA ARG A 110 16.88 -12.92 -8.46
C ARG A 110 17.34 -12.84 -7.00
N VAL A 111 16.41 -12.56 -6.09
CA VAL A 111 16.63 -12.52 -4.64
C VAL A 111 15.49 -13.25 -3.94
N TYR A 112 15.81 -14.07 -2.94
CA TYR A 112 14.81 -14.85 -2.22
C TYR A 112 14.40 -14.20 -0.91
N ILE A 113 13.09 -13.99 -0.73
CA ILE A 113 12.49 -13.52 0.52
C ILE A 113 11.81 -14.71 1.22
N PRO A 114 12.09 -14.99 2.50
CA PRO A 114 11.41 -16.07 3.22
C PRO A 114 9.92 -15.77 3.38
N LYS A 115 9.04 -16.73 3.03
CA LYS A 115 7.61 -16.67 3.36
C LYS A 115 7.38 -17.20 4.78
N SER A 116 6.23 -16.87 5.36
CA SER A 116 5.76 -17.41 6.65
C SER A 116 5.67 -18.94 6.66
N ASN A 117 5.44 -19.55 5.49
CA ASN A 117 5.23 -21.00 5.34
C ASN A 117 6.55 -21.76 5.05
N GLY A 118 7.72 -21.17 5.32
CA GLY A 118 9.04 -21.78 5.08
C GLY A 118 9.52 -21.76 3.62
N LYS A 119 8.60 -21.73 2.64
CA LYS A 119 8.96 -21.54 1.21
C LYS A 119 9.59 -20.17 0.97
N LYS A 120 10.46 -20.04 -0.04
CA LYS A 120 11.05 -18.75 -0.45
C LYS A 120 10.22 -18.13 -1.58
N ARG A 121 9.96 -16.82 -1.53
CA ARG A 121 9.38 -16.03 -2.63
C ARG A 121 10.53 -15.45 -3.43
N PRO A 122 10.68 -15.79 -4.71
CA PRO A 122 11.71 -15.18 -5.51
C PRO A 122 11.27 -13.79 -5.99
N LEU A 123 12.18 -12.82 -5.94
CA LEU A 123 11.98 -11.44 -6.34
C LEU A 123 12.98 -11.11 -7.43
N GLY A 124 12.52 -10.57 -8.57
CA GLY A 124 13.36 -9.98 -9.59
C GLY A 124 13.57 -8.50 -9.31
N ILE A 125 14.81 -8.09 -9.09
CA ILE A 125 15.21 -6.69 -8.89
C ILE A 125 15.79 -6.16 -10.20
N PRO A 126 15.08 -5.27 -10.92
CA PRO A 126 15.60 -4.67 -12.15
C PRO A 126 16.73 -3.68 -11.87
N SER A 127 17.45 -3.30 -12.94
CA SER A 127 18.44 -2.22 -12.92
C SER A 127 17.83 -0.89 -12.43
N LEU A 128 18.66 0.06 -11.98
CA LEU A 128 18.14 1.35 -11.55
C LEU A 128 17.46 2.11 -12.69
N ILE A 129 18.04 2.08 -13.89
CA ILE A 129 17.50 2.71 -15.09
C ILE A 129 16.16 2.07 -15.47
N ASP A 130 16.07 0.74 -15.47
CA ASP A 130 14.81 0.04 -15.75
C ASP A 130 13.73 0.39 -14.73
N ARG A 131 14.06 0.50 -13.43
CA ARG A 131 13.10 0.94 -12.41
C ARG A 131 12.57 2.36 -12.67
N CYS A 132 13.44 3.27 -13.09
CA CYS A 132 13.06 4.64 -13.44
C CYS A 132 12.16 4.67 -14.68
N LEU A 133 12.53 3.96 -15.75
CA LEU A 133 11.72 3.86 -16.97
C LEU A 133 10.36 3.20 -16.68
N GLN A 134 10.33 2.14 -15.88
CA GLN A 134 9.08 1.51 -15.43
C GLN A 134 8.19 2.49 -14.65
N ALA A 135 8.75 3.35 -13.81
CA ALA A 135 7.99 4.36 -13.09
C ALA A 135 7.42 5.44 -14.03
N ILE A 136 8.20 5.88 -15.03
CA ILE A 136 7.76 6.83 -16.07
C ILE A 136 6.59 6.25 -16.85
N VAL A 137 6.74 5.02 -17.34
CA VAL A 137 5.71 4.29 -18.11
C VAL A 137 4.47 4.04 -17.26
N LYS A 138 4.64 3.61 -16.00
CA LYS A 138 3.53 3.41 -15.07
C LYS A 138 2.71 4.67 -14.87
N ASN A 139 3.34 5.83 -14.70
CA ASN A 139 2.62 7.10 -14.52
C ASN A 139 1.75 7.48 -15.74
N ALA A 140 2.10 7.03 -16.94
CA ALA A 140 1.30 7.24 -18.15
C ALA A 140 0.22 6.16 -18.36
N LEU A 141 0.49 4.92 -17.96
CA LEU A 141 -0.42 3.79 -18.14
C LEU A 141 -1.52 3.72 -17.07
N GLU A 142 -1.17 3.99 -15.80
CA GLU A 142 -2.07 3.91 -14.64
C GLU A 142 -3.36 4.74 -14.78
N PRO A 143 -3.36 6.04 -15.16
CA PRO A 143 -4.61 6.82 -15.26
C PRO A 143 -5.56 6.32 -16.36
N CYS A 144 -5.03 5.76 -17.45
CA CYS A 144 -5.85 5.17 -18.52
C CYS A 144 -6.59 3.91 -18.01
N TRP A 145 -5.86 3.02 -17.34
CA TRP A 145 -6.46 1.80 -16.80
C TRP A 145 -7.35 2.03 -15.59
N GLU A 146 -7.04 3.01 -14.73
CA GLU A 146 -7.92 3.36 -13.61
C GLU A 146 -9.31 3.85 -14.06
N ALA A 147 -9.42 4.43 -15.26
CA ALA A 147 -10.71 4.82 -15.84
C ALA A 147 -11.57 3.61 -16.26
N GLN A 148 -10.93 2.47 -16.54
CA GLN A 148 -11.54 1.24 -17.07
C GLN A 148 -11.70 0.15 -16.00
N PHE A 149 -10.82 0.12 -15.00
CA PHE A 149 -10.79 -0.95 -14.01
C PHE A 149 -12.11 -1.11 -13.26
N GLU A 150 -12.45 -2.38 -13.07
CA GLU A 150 -13.61 -2.89 -12.36
C GLU A 150 -13.72 -2.38 -10.92
N ARG A 151 -14.96 -2.27 -10.43
CA ARG A 151 -15.24 -1.74 -9.08
C ARG A 151 -14.82 -2.75 -8.00
N SER A 152 -14.88 -4.02 -8.32
CA SER A 152 -14.54 -5.18 -7.49
C SER A 152 -13.04 -5.38 -7.24
N SER A 153 -12.16 -4.68 -7.97
CA SER A 153 -10.70 -4.79 -7.82
C SER A 153 -10.12 -3.71 -6.90
N TYR A 154 -9.40 -4.15 -5.86
CA TYR A 154 -8.84 -3.28 -4.81
C TYR A 154 -7.31 -3.32 -4.70
N GLY A 155 -6.68 -4.45 -5.09
CA GLY A 155 -5.23 -4.65 -4.93
C GLY A 155 -4.40 -3.72 -5.82
N PHE A 156 -3.31 -3.16 -5.29
CA PHE A 156 -2.34 -2.33 -6.02
C PHE A 156 -2.88 -1.09 -6.75
N ARG A 157 -4.09 -0.63 -6.42
CA ARG A 157 -4.72 0.55 -7.04
C ARG A 157 -4.58 1.81 -6.17
N PRO A 158 -4.33 3.00 -6.78
CA PRO A 158 -4.21 4.24 -6.04
C PRO A 158 -5.51 4.58 -5.31
N GLY A 159 -5.40 4.93 -4.03
CA GLY A 159 -6.54 5.33 -3.22
C GLY A 159 -7.43 4.19 -2.71
N ARG A 160 -7.18 2.92 -3.10
CA ARG A 160 -7.86 1.73 -2.59
C ARG A 160 -6.96 0.98 -1.60
N SER A 161 -7.56 0.29 -0.63
CA SER A 161 -6.87 -0.38 0.48
C SER A 161 -7.45 -1.75 0.76
N THR A 162 -6.76 -2.59 1.54
CA THR A 162 -7.28 -3.88 2.01
C THR A 162 -8.59 -3.71 2.79
N HIS A 163 -8.72 -2.61 3.53
CA HIS A 163 -9.94 -2.28 4.28
C HIS A 163 -11.14 -2.01 3.38
N ASP A 164 -10.93 -1.51 2.15
CA ASP A 164 -12.01 -1.33 1.19
C ASP A 164 -12.59 -2.70 0.76
N ALA A 165 -11.72 -3.68 0.48
CA ALA A 165 -12.15 -5.04 0.15
C ALA A 165 -12.93 -5.70 1.30
N ILE A 166 -12.44 -5.56 2.53
CA ILE A 166 -13.09 -6.10 3.74
C ILE A 166 -14.45 -5.43 4.00
N GLU A 167 -14.56 -4.12 3.81
CA GLU A 167 -15.83 -3.41 3.98
C GLU A 167 -16.84 -3.79 2.87
N LYS A 168 -16.37 -4.07 1.65
CA LYS A 168 -17.22 -4.59 0.57
C LYS A 168 -17.76 -5.98 0.92
N ILE A 169 -16.92 -6.86 1.46
CA ILE A 169 -17.32 -8.18 2.00
C ILE A 169 -18.36 -8.00 3.11
N PHE A 170 -18.11 -7.08 4.06
CA PHE A 170 -19.06 -6.78 5.14
C PHE A 170 -20.45 -6.36 4.61
N CYS A 171 -20.48 -5.54 3.56
CA CYS A 171 -21.72 -5.12 2.93
C CYS A 171 -22.41 -6.25 2.16
N GLY A 172 -21.66 -7.15 1.52
CA GLY A 172 -22.20 -8.29 0.77
C GLY A 172 -22.75 -9.40 1.65
N ILE A 173 -22.13 -9.64 2.82
CA ILE A 173 -22.42 -10.76 3.72
C ILE A 173 -23.25 -10.32 4.94
N ARG A 174 -24.14 -9.34 4.78
CA ARG A 174 -25.00 -8.93 5.91
C ARG A 174 -25.87 -10.12 6.36
N PRO A 175 -26.17 -10.25 7.68
CA PRO A 175 -26.97 -11.37 8.19
C PRO A 175 -28.30 -11.60 7.45
N ASN A 176 -28.94 -10.53 6.99
CA ASN A 176 -30.23 -10.58 6.27
C ASN A 176 -30.05 -10.77 4.75
N GLY A 177 -28.81 -10.85 4.24
CA GLY A 177 -28.53 -11.06 2.83
C GLY A 177 -28.63 -12.52 2.44
N LYS A 178 -28.98 -12.77 1.17
CA LYS A 178 -29.15 -14.10 0.56
C LYS A 178 -27.82 -14.81 0.24
N LYS A 179 -26.73 -14.05 0.09
CA LYS A 179 -25.41 -14.56 -0.30
C LYS A 179 -24.73 -15.22 0.91
N LYS A 180 -24.81 -16.55 1.00
CA LYS A 180 -24.36 -17.35 2.14
C LYS A 180 -23.16 -18.25 1.85
N TRP A 181 -22.84 -18.44 0.57
CA TRP A 181 -21.71 -19.25 0.12
C TRP A 181 -20.57 -18.36 -0.37
N VAL A 182 -19.35 -18.81 -0.09
CA VAL A 182 -18.12 -18.08 -0.39
C VAL A 182 -17.17 -19.00 -1.11
N VAL A 183 -16.74 -18.58 -2.29
CA VAL A 183 -15.57 -19.15 -2.98
C VAL A 183 -14.37 -18.31 -2.58
N ASP A 184 -13.50 -18.86 -1.75
CA ASP A 184 -12.19 -18.30 -1.43
C ASP A 184 -11.19 -18.89 -2.42
N ALA A 185 -10.66 -18.09 -3.34
CA ALA A 185 -9.82 -18.57 -4.44
C ALA A 185 -8.48 -17.82 -4.54
N ASP A 186 -7.44 -18.57 -4.87
CA ASP A 186 -6.05 -18.11 -5.03
C ASP A 186 -5.54 -18.53 -6.41
N ILE A 187 -4.82 -17.63 -7.09
CA ILE A 187 -4.22 -17.92 -8.40
C ILE A 187 -2.82 -18.49 -8.20
N LYS A 188 -2.56 -19.68 -8.77
CA LYS A 188 -1.26 -20.33 -8.69
C LYS A 188 -0.23 -19.57 -9.51
N GLY A 189 0.74 -18.98 -8.82
CA GLY A 189 1.88 -18.30 -9.48
C GLY A 189 1.43 -17.11 -10.34
N CYS A 190 0.50 -16.28 -9.86
CA CYS A 190 -0.11 -15.20 -10.65
C CYS A 190 0.91 -14.30 -11.36
N PHE A 191 2.05 -13.99 -10.74
CA PHE A 191 3.06 -13.16 -11.40
C PHE A 191 3.95 -13.98 -12.36
N ASP A 192 4.14 -15.27 -12.12
CA ASP A 192 5.09 -16.10 -12.87
C ASP A 192 4.47 -16.70 -14.15
N ASN A 193 3.15 -16.80 -14.24
CA ASN A 193 2.46 -17.54 -15.31
C ASN A 193 1.64 -16.67 -16.29
N ILE A 194 1.64 -15.34 -16.16
CA ILE A 194 0.87 -14.46 -17.06
C ILE A 194 1.37 -14.62 -18.50
N ASP A 195 0.45 -14.90 -19.42
CA ASP A 195 0.76 -14.95 -20.84
C ASP A 195 1.15 -13.57 -21.41
N HIS A 196 2.28 -13.53 -22.12
CA HIS A 196 2.82 -12.28 -22.68
C HIS A 196 2.00 -11.76 -23.85
N GLU A 197 1.51 -12.65 -24.72
CA GLU A 197 0.75 -12.28 -25.91
C GLU A 197 -0.60 -11.69 -25.53
N PHE A 198 -1.31 -12.33 -24.61
CA PHE A 198 -2.55 -11.85 -24.02
C PHE A 198 -2.37 -10.44 -23.42
N LEU A 199 -1.32 -10.25 -22.61
CA LEU A 199 -1.05 -8.95 -22.00
C LEU A 199 -0.74 -7.90 -23.06
N MET A 200 0.04 -8.23 -24.09
CA MET A 200 0.37 -7.30 -25.17
C MET A 200 -0.87 -6.92 -25.99
N ASN A 201 -1.74 -7.88 -26.28
CA ASN A 201 -3.00 -7.64 -26.97
C ASN A 201 -3.93 -6.73 -26.15
N THR A 202 -4.01 -6.97 -24.84
CA THR A 202 -4.80 -6.16 -23.90
C THR A 202 -4.29 -4.72 -23.79
N LEU A 203 -2.97 -4.50 -23.86
CA LEU A 203 -2.37 -3.15 -23.86
C LEU A 203 -2.63 -2.38 -25.16
N GLY A 204 -3.02 -3.05 -26.24
CA GLY A 204 -3.37 -2.42 -27.52
C GLY A 204 -2.24 -1.55 -28.08
N ASN A 205 -2.59 -0.33 -28.48
CA ASN A 205 -1.68 0.62 -29.13
C ASN A 205 -0.96 1.57 -28.16
N PHE A 206 -0.62 1.09 -26.96
CA PHE A 206 0.11 1.88 -25.97
C PHE A 206 1.52 2.25 -26.49
N PRO A 207 1.95 3.54 -26.41
CA PRO A 207 3.20 3.97 -27.06
C PRO A 207 4.48 3.29 -26.57
N ALA A 208 4.51 2.77 -25.34
CA ALA A 208 5.66 2.03 -24.79
C ALA A 208 5.42 0.51 -24.71
N ARG A 209 4.49 -0.04 -25.51
CA ARG A 209 4.21 -1.50 -25.58
C ARG A 209 5.47 -2.32 -25.87
N ARG A 210 6.30 -1.88 -26.82
CA ARG A 210 7.56 -2.57 -27.17
C ARG A 210 8.53 -2.64 -25.99
N LEU A 211 8.64 -1.57 -25.21
CA LEU A 211 9.51 -1.53 -24.04
C LEU A 211 8.98 -2.45 -22.93
N ILE A 212 7.66 -2.50 -22.73
CA ILE A 212 7.04 -3.47 -21.80
C ILE A 212 7.34 -4.89 -22.25
N TYR A 213 7.16 -5.21 -23.53
CA TYR A 213 7.47 -6.54 -24.06
C TYR A 213 8.95 -6.93 -23.83
N GLN A 214 9.87 -5.99 -24.06
CA GLN A 214 11.29 -6.20 -23.77
C GLN A 214 11.56 -6.46 -22.28
N TRP A 215 10.87 -5.78 -21.36
CA TRP A 215 10.98 -6.08 -19.92
C TRP A 215 10.44 -7.46 -19.53
N LEU A 216 9.45 -7.96 -20.24
CA LEU A 216 8.89 -9.29 -19.98
C LEU A 216 9.82 -10.39 -20.49
N LYS A 217 10.48 -10.17 -21.63
CA LYS A 217 11.43 -11.11 -22.24
C LYS A 217 12.89 -10.96 -21.77
N SER A 218 13.20 -9.97 -20.93
CA SER A 218 14.60 -9.69 -20.53
C SER A 218 15.24 -10.76 -19.65
N GLY A 219 14.50 -11.77 -19.19
CA GLY A 219 15.04 -12.85 -18.36
C GLY A 219 15.35 -12.41 -16.93
N TYR A 220 15.93 -13.34 -16.18
CA TYR A 220 16.47 -13.08 -14.85
C TYR A 220 17.80 -13.82 -14.65
N VAL A 221 18.67 -13.26 -13.81
CA VAL A 221 19.91 -13.91 -13.38
C VAL A 221 19.73 -14.40 -11.96
N ASP A 222 19.96 -15.71 -11.77
CA ASP A 222 19.97 -16.37 -10.48
C ASP A 222 21.32 -17.07 -10.28
N GLN A 223 22.00 -16.80 -9.17
CA GLN A 223 23.34 -17.33 -8.87
C GLN A 223 24.32 -17.28 -10.08
N ASN A 224 24.39 -16.12 -10.76
CA ASN A 224 25.19 -15.88 -11.97
C ASN A 224 24.80 -16.69 -13.22
N THR A 225 23.69 -17.42 -13.18
CA THR A 225 23.13 -18.13 -14.34
C THR A 225 21.98 -17.33 -14.94
N PHE A 226 22.04 -17.05 -16.24
CA PHE A 226 20.96 -16.40 -16.97
C PHE A 226 19.86 -17.41 -17.28
N ASN A 227 18.62 -17.05 -16.95
CA ASN A 227 17.43 -17.82 -17.26
C ASN A 227 16.47 -16.98 -18.10
N PRO A 228 16.02 -17.47 -19.27
CA PRO A 228 15.01 -16.79 -20.06
C PRO A 228 13.67 -16.80 -19.33
N THR A 229 12.85 -15.77 -19.59
CA THR A 229 11.49 -15.68 -19.06
C THR A 229 10.51 -15.96 -20.21
N GLU A 230 9.90 -17.14 -20.20
CA GLU A 230 8.92 -17.53 -21.22
C GLU A 230 7.54 -16.93 -20.94
N ALA A 231 7.14 -16.89 -19.66
CA ALA A 231 5.88 -16.35 -19.18
C ALA A 231 6.07 -15.53 -17.88
N GLY A 232 5.07 -14.73 -17.53
CA GLY A 232 5.02 -13.97 -16.29
C GLY A 232 5.63 -12.57 -16.35
N THR A 233 5.52 -11.86 -15.24
CA THR A 233 6.05 -10.53 -15.02
C THR A 233 7.02 -10.57 -13.83
N PRO A 234 8.19 -9.90 -13.91
CA PRO A 234 9.18 -9.98 -12.84
C PRO A 234 8.59 -9.45 -11.52
N GLN A 235 8.48 -10.33 -10.52
CA GLN A 235 7.96 -9.98 -9.21
C GLN A 235 8.96 -9.04 -8.52
N GLY A 236 8.59 -7.76 -8.31
CA GLY A 236 9.48 -6.75 -7.73
C GLY A 236 9.73 -5.53 -8.62
N ALA A 237 9.40 -5.62 -9.91
CA ALA A 237 9.35 -4.46 -10.80
C ALA A 237 8.16 -3.53 -10.44
N LEU A 238 8.32 -2.22 -10.67
CA LEU A 238 7.34 -1.21 -10.25
C LEU A 238 6.03 -1.29 -11.05
N ILE A 239 6.13 -1.74 -12.30
CA ILE A 239 5.01 -1.83 -13.24
C ILE A 239 4.26 -3.17 -13.15
N SER A 240 4.91 -4.25 -12.69
CA SER A 240 4.31 -5.60 -12.63
C SER A 240 2.97 -5.67 -11.91
N PRO A 241 2.74 -5.01 -10.77
CA PRO A 241 1.43 -5.03 -10.11
C PRO A 241 0.32 -4.40 -10.96
N LEU A 242 0.64 -3.38 -11.78
CA LEU A 242 -0.33 -2.79 -12.72
C LEU A 242 -0.61 -3.76 -13.86
N LEU A 243 0.42 -4.39 -14.43
CA LEU A 243 0.26 -5.40 -15.50
C LEU A 243 -0.56 -6.61 -15.05
N ALA A 244 -0.34 -7.11 -13.83
CA ALA A 244 -1.14 -8.18 -13.25
C ALA A 244 -2.61 -7.78 -13.10
N ASN A 245 -2.89 -6.53 -12.70
CA ASN A 245 -4.26 -6.03 -12.64
C ASN A 245 -4.91 -5.90 -14.02
N ILE A 246 -4.14 -5.55 -15.05
CA ILE A 246 -4.59 -5.49 -16.45
C ILE A 246 -4.92 -6.90 -16.96
N ALA A 247 -4.05 -7.88 -16.71
CA ALA A 247 -4.28 -9.27 -17.12
C ALA A 247 -5.56 -9.84 -16.48
N LEU A 248 -5.82 -9.49 -15.22
CA LEU A 248 -7.00 -9.92 -14.46
C LEU A 248 -8.21 -9.00 -14.61
N HIS A 249 -8.20 -8.06 -15.54
CA HIS A 249 -9.36 -7.24 -15.85
C HIS A 249 -10.36 -8.03 -16.71
N GLY A 250 -11.67 -7.81 -16.48
CA GLY A 250 -12.76 -8.52 -17.17
C GLY A 250 -13.34 -9.67 -16.35
N MET A 251 -12.83 -9.93 -15.14
CA MET A 251 -13.33 -10.98 -14.25
C MET A 251 -14.77 -10.70 -13.82
N GLU A 252 -15.07 -9.44 -13.48
CA GLU A 252 -16.40 -9.03 -13.05
C GLU A 252 -17.45 -9.18 -14.17
N GLN A 253 -17.03 -8.87 -15.40
CA GLN A 253 -17.85 -9.03 -16.60
C GLN A 253 -18.08 -10.51 -16.91
N SER A 254 -17.05 -11.36 -16.81
CA SER A 254 -17.17 -12.80 -17.08
C SER A 254 -18.18 -13.51 -16.17
N ILE A 255 -18.23 -13.12 -14.90
CA ILE A 255 -19.16 -13.70 -13.91
C ILE A 255 -20.59 -13.13 -14.05
N GLY A 256 -20.78 -12.11 -14.89
CA GLY A 256 -22.08 -11.52 -15.18
C GLY A 256 -22.58 -10.54 -14.11
N ILE A 257 -21.68 -9.89 -13.37
CA ILE A 257 -22.09 -8.95 -12.31
C ILE A 257 -22.64 -7.67 -12.93
N LYS A 258 -23.92 -7.39 -12.67
CA LYS A 258 -24.62 -6.18 -13.12
C LYS A 258 -24.78 -5.15 -12.01
N TYR A 259 -24.71 -3.88 -12.41
CA TYR A 259 -24.85 -2.72 -11.53
C TYR A 259 -26.08 -1.89 -11.89
N ASP A 260 -26.78 -1.39 -10.87
CA ASP A 260 -27.82 -0.37 -11.01
C ASP A 260 -27.22 1.01 -11.32
N LYS A 261 -28.07 1.95 -11.76
CA LYS A 261 -27.75 3.38 -11.97
C LYS A 261 -27.12 4.03 -10.74
N ARG A 262 -27.46 3.55 -9.54
CA ARG A 262 -26.87 3.98 -8.25
C ARG A 262 -25.55 3.28 -7.90
N GLY A 263 -25.07 2.38 -8.76
CA GLY A 263 -23.85 1.60 -8.58
C GLY A 263 -23.94 0.45 -7.58
N GLN A 264 -25.15 0.03 -7.22
CA GLN A 264 -25.39 -1.16 -6.39
C GLN A 264 -25.44 -2.42 -7.25
N ILE A 265 -25.11 -3.58 -6.68
CA ILE A 265 -25.10 -4.85 -7.40
C ILE A 265 -26.54 -5.37 -7.46
N ILE A 266 -27.04 -5.63 -8.67
CA ILE A 266 -28.39 -6.19 -8.90
C ILE A 266 -28.36 -7.72 -8.84
N GLY A 267 -27.21 -8.34 -9.15
CA GLY A 267 -27.08 -9.79 -9.28
C GLY A 267 -26.94 -10.58 -7.97
N ASN A 268 -27.01 -11.90 -8.13
CA ASN A 268 -26.86 -12.88 -7.06
C ASN A 268 -25.40 -13.10 -6.65
N ARG A 269 -24.45 -12.61 -7.46
CA ARG A 269 -23.01 -12.80 -7.27
C ARG A 269 -22.28 -11.50 -6.95
N ILE A 270 -21.25 -11.58 -6.10
CA ILE A 270 -20.34 -10.46 -5.82
C ILE A 270 -18.90 -10.96 -5.88
N VAL A 271 -18.04 -10.29 -6.65
CA VAL A 271 -16.60 -10.52 -6.60
C VAL A 271 -15.90 -9.41 -5.83
N ILE A 272 -14.92 -9.81 -5.03
CA ILE A 272 -13.97 -8.94 -4.36
C ILE A 272 -12.59 -9.48 -4.67
N ARG A 273 -11.79 -8.73 -5.43
CA ARG A 273 -10.42 -9.09 -5.80
C ARG A 273 -9.40 -8.19 -5.12
N TYR A 274 -8.40 -8.79 -4.50
CA TYR A 274 -7.21 -8.11 -4.01
C TYR A 274 -5.96 -8.75 -4.61
N ALA A 275 -5.51 -8.20 -5.74
CA ALA A 275 -4.40 -8.74 -6.52
C ALA A 275 -4.72 -10.16 -7.05
N ASP A 276 -3.96 -11.15 -6.57
CA ASP A 276 -4.05 -12.58 -6.89
C ASP A 276 -5.05 -13.36 -6.02
N ASP A 277 -5.41 -12.82 -4.87
CA ASP A 277 -6.45 -13.37 -3.98
C ASP A 277 -7.81 -12.77 -4.35
N PHE A 278 -8.84 -13.60 -4.49
CA PHE A 278 -10.20 -13.11 -4.71
C PHE A 278 -11.25 -13.98 -4.03
N VAL A 279 -12.39 -13.34 -3.76
CA VAL A 279 -13.53 -13.95 -3.09
C VAL A 279 -14.78 -13.72 -3.92
N CYS A 280 -15.51 -14.80 -4.22
CA CYS A 280 -16.83 -14.73 -4.83
C CYS A 280 -17.90 -15.07 -3.79
N LEU A 281 -18.93 -14.22 -3.69
CA LEU A 281 -20.09 -14.43 -2.81
C LEU A 281 -21.28 -14.87 -3.66
N CYS A 282 -21.87 -16.00 -3.28
CA CYS A 282 -22.90 -16.70 -4.04
C CYS A 282 -24.08 -17.04 -3.13
N GLU A 283 -25.24 -17.32 -3.72
CA GLU A 283 -26.46 -17.66 -2.96
C GLU A 283 -26.56 -19.15 -2.64
N THR A 284 -26.12 -20.03 -3.55
CA THR A 284 -26.13 -21.48 -3.36
C THR A 284 -24.73 -22.10 -3.54
N SER A 285 -24.58 -23.37 -3.13
CA SER A 285 -23.33 -24.11 -3.31
C SER A 285 -23.10 -24.49 -4.77
N GLU A 286 -24.17 -24.88 -5.49
CA GLU A 286 -24.05 -25.25 -6.90
C GLU A 286 -23.60 -24.05 -7.75
N ASP A 287 -24.10 -22.85 -7.43
CA ASP A 287 -23.66 -21.61 -8.07
C ASP A 287 -22.17 -21.33 -7.80
N ALA A 288 -21.70 -21.63 -6.59
CA ALA A 288 -20.30 -21.47 -6.20
C ALA A 288 -19.38 -22.43 -6.98
N GLU A 289 -19.78 -23.69 -7.13
CA GLU A 289 -19.05 -24.70 -7.92
C GLU A 289 -19.00 -24.32 -9.41
N ALA A 290 -20.14 -23.94 -9.98
CA ALA A 290 -20.21 -23.49 -11.38
C ALA A 290 -19.31 -22.27 -11.67
N ILE A 291 -19.17 -21.35 -10.71
CA ILE A 291 -18.26 -20.20 -10.84
C ILE A 291 -16.80 -20.64 -10.82
N VAL A 292 -16.43 -21.63 -10.00
CA VAL A 292 -15.05 -22.14 -9.96
C VAL A 292 -14.66 -22.70 -11.32
N ASP A 293 -15.52 -23.52 -11.93
CA ASP A 293 -15.26 -24.12 -13.25
C ASP A 293 -15.20 -23.06 -14.36
N HIS A 294 -16.14 -22.11 -14.36
CA HIS A 294 -16.13 -21.00 -15.30
C HIS A 294 -14.85 -20.16 -15.18
N LEU A 295 -14.42 -19.85 -13.95
CA LEU A 295 -13.22 -19.07 -13.70
C LEU A 295 -11.94 -19.84 -14.05
N ALA A 296 -11.91 -21.17 -13.89
CA ALA A 296 -10.81 -21.98 -14.34
C ALA A 296 -10.61 -21.87 -15.86
N GLY A 297 -11.69 -21.96 -16.65
CA GLY A 297 -11.65 -21.76 -18.10
C GLY A 297 -11.24 -20.33 -18.49
N TRP A 298 -11.79 -19.32 -17.81
CA TRP A 298 -11.48 -17.90 -18.08
C TRP A 298 -10.01 -17.54 -17.75
N LEU A 299 -9.46 -18.10 -16.67
CA LEU A 299 -8.06 -17.93 -16.31
C LEU A 299 -7.12 -18.69 -17.26
N GLY A 300 -7.53 -19.86 -17.75
CA GLY A 300 -6.77 -20.67 -18.71
C GLY A 300 -6.42 -19.90 -19.99
N GLN A 301 -7.37 -19.11 -20.52
CA GLN A 301 -7.14 -18.22 -21.68
C GLN A 301 -6.04 -17.16 -21.46
N ARG A 302 -5.66 -16.90 -20.21
CA ARG A 302 -4.67 -15.90 -19.79
C ARG A 302 -3.33 -16.51 -19.36
N GLY A 303 -3.20 -17.84 -19.51
CA GLY A 303 -2.06 -18.62 -19.01
C GLY A 303 -2.10 -18.87 -17.50
N LEU A 304 -3.22 -18.57 -16.83
CA LEU A 304 -3.34 -18.66 -15.38
C LEU A 304 -4.14 -19.89 -14.95
N GLN A 305 -3.85 -20.38 -13.75
CA GLN A 305 -4.52 -21.54 -13.16
C GLN A 305 -4.96 -21.25 -11.73
N LEU A 306 -6.12 -21.77 -11.35
CA LEU A 306 -6.58 -21.76 -9.97
C LEU A 306 -5.76 -22.73 -9.12
N ASN A 307 -5.51 -22.34 -7.89
CA ASN A 307 -4.83 -23.17 -6.92
C ASN A 307 -5.86 -24.06 -6.19
N GLN A 308 -6.15 -25.23 -6.74
CA GLN A 308 -7.16 -26.16 -6.19
C GLN A 308 -6.95 -26.49 -4.71
N GLU A 309 -5.70 -26.58 -4.22
CA GLU A 309 -5.41 -26.86 -2.81
C GLU A 309 -5.84 -25.74 -1.86
N LYS A 310 -5.81 -24.48 -2.35
CA LYS A 310 -6.17 -23.31 -1.56
C LYS A 310 -7.58 -22.83 -1.83
N THR A 311 -8.12 -23.10 -3.01
CA THR A 311 -9.48 -22.73 -3.38
C THR A 311 -10.46 -23.54 -2.55
N LYS A 312 -11.36 -22.87 -1.84
CA LYS A 312 -12.34 -23.51 -0.95
C LYS A 312 -13.70 -22.88 -1.13
N ILE A 313 -14.72 -23.73 -1.16
CA ILE A 313 -16.12 -23.33 -1.07
C ILE A 313 -16.54 -23.52 0.38
N VAL A 314 -16.95 -22.44 1.03
CA VAL A 314 -17.28 -22.44 2.45
C VAL A 314 -18.56 -21.66 2.71
N HIS A 315 -19.34 -22.16 3.66
CA HIS A 315 -20.50 -21.44 4.14
C HIS A 315 -20.09 -20.38 5.18
N ILE A 316 -20.76 -19.23 5.18
CA ILE A 316 -20.39 -18.07 6.01
C ILE A 316 -20.45 -18.37 7.54
N THR A 317 -21.21 -19.38 7.95
CA THR A 317 -21.27 -19.82 9.36
C THR A 317 -20.02 -20.56 9.82
N GLU A 318 -19.27 -21.18 8.91
CA GLU A 318 -17.97 -21.79 9.19
C GLU A 318 -16.90 -20.69 9.25
N GLY A 319 -17.00 -19.77 8.29
CA GLY A 319 -16.17 -18.60 8.14
C GLY A 319 -14.91 -18.85 7.33
N PHE A 320 -14.34 -17.78 6.80
CA PHE A 320 -13.16 -17.82 5.94
C PHE A 320 -12.16 -16.73 6.31
N ASP A 321 -10.91 -16.93 5.91
CA ASP A 321 -9.81 -16.01 6.19
C ASP A 321 -9.44 -15.22 4.92
N PHE A 322 -9.57 -13.89 4.96
CA PHE A 322 -9.22 -13.02 3.83
C PHE A 322 -8.44 -11.78 4.31
N LEU A 323 -7.31 -11.48 3.66
CA LEU A 323 -6.44 -10.32 3.96
C LEU A 323 -6.07 -10.15 5.44
N GLY A 324 -5.92 -11.28 6.15
CA GLY A 324 -5.59 -11.33 7.57
C GLY A 324 -6.78 -11.19 8.52
N PHE A 325 -8.01 -11.18 8.02
CA PHE A 325 -9.24 -11.17 8.81
C PHE A 325 -9.99 -12.49 8.67
N ASN A 326 -10.56 -12.97 9.76
CA ASN A 326 -11.54 -14.05 9.77
C ASN A 326 -12.95 -13.46 9.72
N ILE A 327 -13.71 -13.81 8.69
CA ILE A 327 -15.09 -13.35 8.45
C ILE A 327 -16.04 -14.51 8.73
N ARG A 328 -16.95 -14.34 9.71
CA ARG A 328 -17.88 -15.42 10.11
C ARG A 328 -19.20 -14.89 10.65
N HIS A 329 -20.30 -15.61 10.37
CA HIS A 329 -21.59 -15.45 11.05
C HIS A 329 -21.63 -16.27 12.33
N TYR A 330 -21.96 -15.62 13.44
CA TYR A 330 -22.18 -16.25 14.74
C TYR A 330 -23.66 -16.23 15.05
N ARG A 331 -24.21 -17.34 15.54
CA ARG A 331 -25.61 -17.38 16.03
C ARG A 331 -25.76 -16.39 17.19
N ASP A 332 -26.80 -15.57 17.13
CA ASP A 332 -27.13 -14.54 18.11
C ASP A 332 -28.66 -14.43 18.22
N ILE A 333 -29.21 -15.02 19.28
CA ILE A 333 -30.65 -15.14 19.54
C ILE A 333 -31.28 -13.76 19.78
N SER A 334 -30.48 -12.76 20.18
CA SER A 334 -30.97 -11.39 20.44
C SER A 334 -31.35 -10.61 19.18
N ARG A 335 -31.01 -11.11 17.99
CA ARG A 335 -31.26 -10.41 16.72
C ARG A 335 -32.37 -11.08 15.94
N LYS A 336 -33.22 -10.26 15.29
CA LYS A 336 -34.28 -10.74 14.38
C LYS A 336 -33.79 -11.69 13.28
N SER A 337 -32.54 -11.55 12.85
CA SER A 337 -31.94 -12.43 11.84
C SER A 337 -31.25 -13.67 12.40
N GLY A 338 -31.21 -13.86 13.73
CA GLY A 338 -30.57 -14.99 14.39
C GLY A 338 -29.04 -15.04 14.28
N TYR A 339 -28.41 -14.10 13.55
CA TYR A 339 -26.98 -14.11 13.25
C TYR A 339 -26.33 -12.73 13.39
N LYS A 340 -25.04 -12.75 13.76
CA LYS A 340 -24.16 -11.59 13.85
C LYS A 340 -22.88 -11.82 13.06
N LEU A 341 -22.63 -10.97 12.07
CA LEU A 341 -21.37 -10.93 11.33
C LEU A 341 -20.27 -10.31 12.19
N LEU A 342 -19.20 -11.07 12.45
CA LEU A 342 -18.00 -10.56 13.10
C LEU A 342 -16.79 -10.77 12.18
N ILE A 343 -16.10 -9.68 11.89
CA ILE A 343 -14.82 -9.67 11.17
C ILE A 343 -13.73 -9.48 12.21
N LYS A 344 -12.95 -10.53 12.49
CA LYS A 344 -11.91 -10.54 13.54
C LYS A 344 -10.53 -10.66 12.90
N PRO A 345 -9.44 -10.26 13.58
CA PRO A 345 -8.10 -10.63 13.15
C PRO A 345 -7.98 -12.16 13.10
N ASN A 346 -7.37 -12.70 12.03
CA ASN A 346 -7.18 -14.13 11.92
C ASN A 346 -6.22 -14.66 13.00
N ARG A 347 -6.30 -15.97 13.28
CA ARG A 347 -5.49 -16.58 14.35
C ARG A 347 -4.00 -16.54 14.04
N GLN A 348 -3.64 -16.68 12.76
CA GLN A 348 -2.25 -16.67 12.33
C GLN A 348 -1.58 -15.30 12.53
N ALA A 349 -2.23 -14.20 12.13
CA ALA A 349 -1.67 -12.86 12.35
C ALA A 349 -1.50 -12.52 13.84
N ILE A 350 -2.37 -13.04 14.71
CA ILE A 350 -2.22 -12.92 16.17
C ILE A 350 -0.98 -13.70 16.66
N LYS A 351 -0.71 -14.88 16.10
CA LYS A 351 0.51 -15.64 16.42
C LYS A 351 1.75 -14.91 15.92
N ASP A 352 1.72 -14.42 14.68
CA ASP A 352 2.86 -13.75 14.05
C ASP A 352 3.26 -12.47 14.80
N ILE A 353 2.28 -11.65 15.22
CA ILE A 353 2.58 -10.45 16.01
C ILE A 353 3.14 -10.79 17.39
N LYS A 354 2.62 -11.84 18.05
CA LYS A 354 3.15 -12.32 19.33
C LYS A 354 4.58 -12.82 19.17
N LEU A 355 4.89 -13.54 18.10
CA LEU A 355 6.24 -14.01 17.78
C LEU A 355 7.19 -12.85 17.52
N LYS A 356 6.79 -11.89 16.69
CA LYS A 356 7.58 -10.69 16.38
C LYS A 356 7.89 -9.87 17.64
N ILE A 357 6.88 -9.64 18.48
CA ILE A 357 7.08 -8.92 19.75
C ILE A 357 7.96 -9.74 20.70
N LYS A 358 7.74 -11.06 20.82
CA LYS A 358 8.58 -11.96 21.62
C LYS A 358 10.04 -11.87 21.19
N GLN A 359 10.34 -11.89 19.90
CA GLN A 359 11.70 -11.75 19.38
C GLN A 359 12.31 -10.39 19.74
N VAL A 360 11.55 -9.29 19.68
CA VAL A 360 12.05 -7.98 20.12
C VAL A 360 12.42 -8.01 21.60
N TRP A 361 11.55 -8.55 22.47
CA TRP A 361 11.86 -8.71 23.89
C TRP A 361 13.09 -9.59 24.14
N LEU A 362 13.25 -10.69 23.40
CA LEU A 362 14.38 -11.61 23.55
C LEU A 362 15.71 -11.00 23.09
N LYS A 363 15.71 -10.22 22.02
CA LYS A 363 16.92 -9.54 21.53
C LYS A 363 17.36 -8.37 22.41
N HIS A 364 16.42 -7.75 23.13
CA HIS A 364 16.67 -6.52 23.89
C HIS A 364 16.58 -6.76 25.39
N GLN A 365 17.00 -7.93 25.86
CA GLN A 365 16.95 -8.28 27.26
C GLN A 365 17.83 -7.34 28.10
N ALA A 366 19.08 -7.07 27.71
CA ALA A 366 19.96 -6.22 28.50
C ALA A 366 19.79 -4.70 28.28
N PHE A 367 18.85 -4.27 27.43
CA PHE A 367 18.74 -2.87 27.01
C PHE A 367 17.74 -2.09 27.87
N ASP A 368 17.93 -0.78 27.94
CA ASP A 368 17.00 0.12 28.65
C ASP A 368 15.56 0.05 28.12
N VAL A 369 14.63 0.34 29.03
CA VAL A 369 13.19 0.42 28.75
C VAL A 369 12.89 1.37 27.59
N LYS A 370 13.61 2.50 27.52
CA LYS A 370 13.50 3.48 26.43
C LYS A 370 13.71 2.85 25.07
N THR A 371 14.77 2.05 24.91
CA THR A 371 15.13 1.40 23.65
C THR A 371 14.11 0.32 23.28
N ILE A 372 13.66 -0.46 24.26
CA ILE A 372 12.63 -1.49 24.06
C ILE A 372 11.32 -0.85 23.59
N VAL A 373 10.84 0.17 24.30
CA VAL A 373 9.58 0.84 23.99
C VAL A 373 9.65 1.55 22.63
N ALA A 374 10.79 2.17 22.29
CA ALA A 374 11.00 2.80 20.99
C ALA A 374 10.88 1.81 19.82
N LYS A 375 11.31 0.56 20.00
CA LYS A 375 11.18 -0.51 18.99
C LYS A 375 9.79 -1.16 18.97
N LEU A 376 9.13 -1.31 20.12
CA LEU A 376 7.80 -1.94 20.21
C LEU A 376 6.67 -1.03 19.74
N ASN A 377 6.71 0.27 20.07
CA ASN A 377 5.61 1.19 19.78
C ASN A 377 5.26 1.30 18.28
N PRO A 378 6.21 1.37 17.33
CA PRO A 378 5.90 1.34 15.90
C PRO A 378 5.21 0.05 15.45
N ILE A 379 5.63 -1.09 15.98
CA ILE A 379 5.05 -2.41 15.67
C ILE A 379 3.60 -2.48 16.15
N ILE A 380 3.37 -2.09 17.41
CA ILE A 380 2.03 -2.05 18.03
C ILE A 380 1.12 -1.09 17.26
N ARG A 381 1.60 0.13 16.98
CA ARG A 381 0.83 1.14 16.27
C ARG A 381 0.43 0.69 14.86
N GLY A 382 1.36 0.11 14.11
CA GLY A 382 1.09 -0.39 12.75
C GLY A 382 0.04 -1.50 12.76
N TRP A 383 0.21 -2.49 13.63
CA TRP A 383 -0.71 -3.61 13.74
C TRP A 383 -2.10 -3.18 14.24
N ALA A 384 -2.17 -2.35 15.28
CA ALA A 384 -3.44 -1.84 15.80
C ALA A 384 -4.19 -0.97 14.78
N ASN A 385 -3.47 -0.10 14.05
CA ASN A 385 -4.09 0.72 13.00
C ASN A 385 -4.63 -0.11 11.83
N TYR A 386 -4.01 -1.25 11.53
CA TYR A 386 -4.53 -2.18 10.51
C TYR A 386 -5.79 -2.91 11.02
N TYR A 387 -5.78 -3.44 12.25
CA TYR A 387 -6.87 -4.28 12.74
C TYR A 387 -8.03 -3.53 13.42
N LYS A 388 -7.93 -2.23 13.68
CA LYS A 388 -9.00 -1.45 14.32
C LYS A 388 -10.29 -1.30 13.50
N VAL A 389 -10.27 -1.66 12.22
CA VAL A 389 -11.47 -1.64 11.36
C VAL A 389 -12.39 -2.81 11.67
N GLY A 390 -11.81 -3.94 12.10
CA GLY A 390 -12.54 -5.13 12.52
C GLY A 390 -12.99 -5.09 13.98
N VAL A 391 -13.69 -6.15 14.39
CA VAL A 391 -14.12 -6.39 15.78
C VAL A 391 -12.94 -6.96 16.58
N SER A 392 -12.01 -6.07 16.94
CA SER A 392 -10.71 -6.45 17.51
C SER A 392 -10.59 -6.21 19.02
N ARG A 393 -11.62 -5.70 19.70
CA ARG A 393 -11.55 -5.29 21.12
C ARG A 393 -11.08 -6.40 22.06
N LYS A 394 -11.75 -7.56 22.03
CA LYS A 394 -11.36 -8.73 22.86
C LYS A 394 -9.94 -9.21 22.54
N VAL A 395 -9.55 -9.17 21.27
CA VAL A 395 -8.20 -9.55 20.83
C VAL A 395 -7.17 -8.56 21.37
N PHE A 396 -7.45 -7.25 21.31
CA PHE A 396 -6.59 -6.20 21.85
C PHE A 396 -6.42 -6.34 23.37
N GLU A 397 -7.50 -6.60 24.12
CA GLU A 397 -7.45 -6.87 25.56
C GLU A 397 -6.57 -8.09 25.87
N SER A 398 -6.72 -9.19 25.11
CA SER A 398 -5.89 -10.39 25.28
C SER A 398 -4.41 -10.15 24.98
N LEU A 399 -4.10 -9.30 23.99
CA LEU A 399 -2.74 -8.93 23.62
C LEU A 399 -2.11 -8.01 24.67
N ASP A 400 -2.88 -7.05 25.21
CA ASP A 400 -2.44 -6.19 26.29
C ASP A 400 -2.13 -6.99 27.56
N ALA A 401 -2.97 -7.96 27.92
CA ALA A 401 -2.70 -8.87 29.05
C ALA A 401 -1.42 -9.69 28.82
N TRP A 402 -1.22 -10.21 27.60
CA TRP A 402 0.00 -10.95 27.24
C TRP A 402 1.25 -10.05 27.28
N MET A 403 1.14 -8.81 26.79
CA MET A 403 2.19 -7.79 26.85
C MET A 403 2.55 -7.45 28.29
N HIS A 404 1.55 -7.30 29.17
CA HIS A 404 1.76 -7.01 30.58
C HIS A 404 2.54 -8.12 31.28
N LYS A 405 2.22 -9.40 31.01
CA LYS A 405 2.99 -10.55 31.54
C LYS A 405 4.46 -10.51 31.11
N ARG A 406 4.73 -10.10 29.85
CA ARG A 406 6.10 -9.95 29.32
C ARG A 406 6.85 -8.79 29.99
N ALA A 407 6.21 -7.63 30.12
CA ALA A 407 6.77 -6.49 30.82
C ALA A 407 7.11 -6.81 32.29
N ARG A 408 6.23 -7.53 32.99
CA ARG A 408 6.52 -8.03 34.34
C ARG A 408 7.72 -8.96 34.37
N ARG A 409 7.82 -9.92 33.44
CA ARG A 409 8.98 -10.83 33.34
C ARG A 409 10.29 -10.08 33.12
N TYR A 410 10.27 -9.07 32.25
CA TYR A 410 11.42 -8.19 32.04
C TYR A 410 11.83 -7.48 33.33
N ALA A 411 10.87 -6.85 34.03
CA ALA A 411 11.14 -6.17 35.30
C ALA A 411 11.67 -7.12 36.38
N LYS A 412 11.16 -8.36 36.46
CA LYS A 412 11.68 -9.38 37.39
C LYS A 412 13.11 -9.78 37.07
N ARG A 413 13.47 -9.89 35.79
CA ARG A 413 14.83 -10.25 35.37
C ARG A 413 15.84 -9.14 35.60
N MET A 414 15.47 -7.88 35.37
CA MET A 414 16.37 -6.74 35.62
C MET A 414 16.62 -6.51 37.11
N HIS A 415 15.63 -6.84 37.95
CA HIS A 415 15.73 -6.70 39.40
C HIS A 415 15.22 -7.98 40.09
N PRO A 416 16.05 -9.04 40.13
CA PRO A 416 15.68 -10.31 40.75
C PRO A 416 15.45 -10.14 42.26
N ASN A 417 16.32 -9.36 42.92
CA ASN A 417 16.34 -9.19 44.38
C ASN A 417 15.38 -8.12 44.91
N LYS A 418 14.55 -7.49 44.06
CA LYS A 418 13.57 -6.47 44.48
C LYS A 418 12.16 -7.04 44.49
N ASN A 419 11.34 -6.60 45.44
CA ASN A 419 9.95 -7.05 45.57
C ASN A 419 9.04 -6.55 44.43
N ASP A 420 7.84 -7.15 44.29
CA ASP A 420 6.88 -6.78 43.23
C ASP A 420 6.38 -5.33 43.36
N ALA A 421 6.28 -4.79 44.57
CA ALA A 421 5.84 -3.42 44.84
C ALA A 421 6.84 -2.38 44.30
N TRP A 422 8.14 -2.58 44.54
CA TRP A 422 9.20 -1.73 44.01
C TRP A 422 9.23 -1.76 42.49
N ARG A 423 9.16 -2.96 41.89
CA ARG A 423 9.12 -3.14 40.44
C ARG A 423 7.91 -2.45 39.81
N LYS A 424 6.75 -2.50 40.48
CA LYS A 424 5.55 -1.77 40.09
C LYS A 424 5.81 -0.27 40.08
N LYS A 425 6.31 0.30 41.19
CA LYS A 425 6.59 1.74 41.30
C LYS A 425 7.63 2.24 40.29
N ARG A 426 8.62 1.41 39.92
CA ARG A 426 9.70 1.79 38.99
C ARG A 426 9.31 1.79 37.51
N TYR A 427 8.50 0.81 37.08
CA TYR A 427 8.22 0.56 35.65
C TYR A 427 6.77 0.75 35.23
N PHE A 428 5.84 0.73 36.18
CA PHE A 428 4.41 0.82 35.90
C PHE A 428 3.83 2.05 36.55
N GLY A 429 3.14 2.85 35.75
CA GLY A 429 2.45 4.01 36.28
C GLY A 429 1.57 4.69 35.26
N ARG A 430 1.09 5.87 35.66
CA ARG A 430 0.31 6.74 34.81
C ARG A 430 1.27 7.61 33.98
N PHE A 431 1.55 7.16 32.77
CA PHE A 431 2.37 7.90 31.81
C PHE A 431 1.57 8.77 30.85
N ASN A 432 0.29 8.44 30.64
CA ASN A 432 -0.58 9.18 29.75
C ASN A 432 -1.52 10.07 30.57
N LEU A 433 -1.40 11.39 30.43
CA LEU A 433 -2.23 12.33 31.17
C LEU A 433 -3.70 12.30 30.71
N GLU A 434 -3.92 12.04 29.41
CA GLU A 434 -5.25 11.97 28.78
C GLU A 434 -6.05 10.72 29.19
N ARG A 435 -5.43 9.74 29.87
CA ARG A 435 -6.06 8.46 30.21
C ARG A 435 -5.74 8.05 31.64
N ASN A 436 -6.75 7.66 32.41
CA ASN A 436 -6.58 7.20 33.79
C ASN A 436 -6.10 5.72 33.85
N ASP A 437 -5.05 5.40 33.10
CA ASP A 437 -4.49 4.05 33.05
C ASP A 437 -3.20 4.00 33.87
N ARG A 438 -3.29 3.39 35.06
CA ARG A 438 -2.18 3.31 36.03
C ARG A 438 -1.24 2.14 35.79
N TRP A 439 -1.55 1.28 34.80
CA TRP A 439 -0.82 0.03 34.53
C TRP A 439 -0.17 0.06 33.15
N VAL A 440 0.59 1.11 32.88
CA VAL A 440 1.32 1.28 31.62
C VAL A 440 2.80 1.08 31.89
N PHE A 441 3.45 0.23 31.09
CA PHE A 441 4.89 0.00 31.18
C PHE A 441 5.65 1.15 30.53
N GLY A 442 6.61 1.73 31.22
CA GLY A 442 7.38 2.86 30.72
C GLY A 442 8.52 3.24 31.64
N ASP A 443 9.18 4.33 31.29
CA ASP A 443 10.23 4.93 32.11
C ASP A 443 9.84 6.36 32.50
N PHE A 444 9.86 6.62 33.81
CA PHE A 444 9.44 7.91 34.41
C PHE A 444 10.40 9.04 34.11
N GLN A 445 11.69 8.75 33.94
CA GLN A 445 12.69 9.77 33.63
C GLN A 445 12.52 10.30 32.21
N SER A 446 12.29 9.42 31.25
CA SER A 446 12.11 9.82 29.85
C SER A 446 10.66 10.13 29.45
N GLY A 447 9.66 9.77 30.27
CA GLY A 447 8.23 9.88 29.95
C GLY A 447 7.77 8.93 28.82
N ILE A 448 8.66 8.07 28.33
CA ILE A 448 8.37 7.13 27.25
C ILE A 448 7.64 5.93 27.80
N HIS A 449 6.53 5.58 27.15
CA HIS A 449 5.66 4.50 27.59
C HIS A 449 5.18 3.64 26.44
N LEU A 450 4.84 2.40 26.78
CA LEU A 450 4.34 1.39 25.86
C LEU A 450 2.88 1.69 25.51
N LEU A 451 2.58 1.72 24.22
CA LEU A 451 1.20 1.86 23.75
C LEU A 451 0.42 0.57 24.01
N LYS A 452 -0.82 0.69 24.49
CA LYS A 452 -1.76 -0.42 24.61
C LYS A 452 -2.59 -0.57 23.34
N PHE A 453 -2.92 -1.80 22.95
CA PHE A 453 -3.78 -2.09 21.81
C PHE A 453 -5.21 -1.59 22.05
N THR A 454 -5.72 -1.71 23.27
CA THR A 454 -7.02 -1.17 23.70
C THR A 454 -7.16 0.33 23.50
N TRP A 455 -6.05 1.06 23.39
CA TRP A 455 -6.11 2.51 23.20
C TRP A 455 -6.56 2.95 21.81
N PHE A 456 -6.47 2.05 20.84
CA PHE A 456 -6.90 2.26 19.46
C PHE A 456 -8.39 1.95 19.36
N LYS A 457 -9.22 3.00 19.42
CA LYS A 457 -10.67 2.87 19.27
C LYS A 457 -11.02 2.26 17.90
N ILE A 458 -11.93 1.29 17.91
CA ILE A 458 -12.46 0.68 16.70
C ILE A 458 -13.19 1.75 15.90
N LYS A 459 -12.85 1.88 14.61
CA LYS A 459 -13.49 2.80 13.67
C LYS A 459 -13.75 2.04 12.39
N ARG A 460 -15.02 2.00 11.97
CA ARG A 460 -15.41 1.36 10.71
C ARG A 460 -14.77 2.11 9.55
N HIS A 461 -14.32 1.33 8.57
CA HIS A 461 -13.73 1.89 7.37
C HIS A 461 -14.85 2.40 6.47
N VAL A 462 -14.58 3.49 5.76
CA VAL A 462 -15.53 4.04 4.80
C VAL A 462 -15.04 3.65 3.42
N LEU A 463 -15.82 2.80 2.77
CA LEU A 463 -15.57 2.29 1.44
C LEU A 463 -15.41 3.43 0.43
N VAL A 464 -14.41 3.31 -0.46
CA VAL A 464 -14.31 4.16 -1.66
C VAL A 464 -15.55 3.93 -2.55
N PRO A 465 -16.35 4.98 -2.85
CA PRO A 465 -17.54 4.82 -3.68
C PRO A 465 -17.20 4.40 -5.11
N GLY A 466 -17.86 3.33 -5.60
CA GLY A 466 -17.88 2.94 -7.02
C GLY A 466 -16.53 2.97 -7.73
N LEU A 467 -16.40 3.92 -8.68
CA LEU A 467 -15.24 4.10 -9.56
C LEU A 467 -14.34 5.27 -9.13
N PHE A 468 -14.49 5.79 -7.90
CA PHE A 468 -13.71 6.94 -7.45
C PHE A 468 -12.21 6.62 -7.50
N CYS A 469 -11.47 7.48 -8.18
CA CYS A 469 -10.03 7.39 -8.37
C CYS A 469 -9.37 8.75 -8.04
N PRO A 470 -8.17 8.78 -7.43
CA PRO A 470 -7.46 10.04 -7.20
C PRO A 470 -7.18 10.88 -8.46
N ASP A 471 -7.10 10.23 -9.62
CA ASP A 471 -6.90 10.85 -10.93
C ASP A 471 -8.20 11.37 -11.57
N ASP A 472 -9.36 11.15 -10.95
CA ASP A 472 -10.62 11.74 -11.42
C ASP A 472 -10.68 13.23 -11.02
N PRO A 473 -10.77 14.18 -11.97
CA PRO A 473 -10.80 15.61 -11.66
C PRO A 473 -12.10 16.10 -11.02
N SER A 474 -13.15 15.27 -10.96
CA SER A 474 -14.48 15.67 -10.46
C SER A 474 -14.42 16.24 -9.04
N PRO A 475 -15.09 17.38 -8.76
CA PRO A 475 -15.02 18.05 -7.46
C PRO A 475 -15.39 17.15 -6.29
N GLU A 476 -16.45 16.35 -6.45
CA GLU A 476 -16.94 15.38 -5.45
C GLU A 476 -15.87 14.35 -5.08
N VAL A 477 -15.21 13.78 -6.09
CA VAL A 477 -14.17 12.76 -5.90
C VAL A 477 -12.95 13.36 -5.20
N GLN A 478 -12.50 14.54 -5.64
CA GLN A 478 -11.38 15.24 -5.01
C GLN A 478 -11.70 15.66 -3.57
N GLN A 479 -12.94 16.03 -3.28
CA GLN A 479 -13.39 16.34 -1.92
C GLN A 479 -13.39 15.08 -1.05
N TRP A 480 -13.91 13.96 -1.56
CA TRP A 480 -13.92 12.69 -0.84
C TRP A 480 -12.50 12.23 -0.45
N PHE A 481 -11.54 12.33 -1.37
CA PHE A 481 -10.14 12.00 -1.08
C PHE A 481 -9.49 12.99 -0.11
N ARG A 482 -9.88 14.27 -0.13
CA ARG A 482 -9.47 15.24 0.91
C ARG A 482 -9.98 14.79 2.29
N ASP A 483 -11.24 14.43 2.41
CA ASP A 483 -11.82 13.98 3.68
C ASP A 483 -11.30 12.60 4.12
N LYS A 484 -10.92 11.72 3.17
CA LYS A 484 -10.17 10.48 3.48
C LYS A 484 -8.83 10.78 4.16
N ARG A 485 -8.08 11.78 3.67
CA ARG A 485 -6.80 12.20 4.28
C ARG A 485 -7.00 12.78 5.69
N LYS A 486 -8.05 13.58 5.89
CA LYS A 486 -8.42 14.08 7.23
C LYS A 486 -8.63 12.92 8.21
N ARG A 487 -9.36 11.89 7.80
CA ARG A 487 -9.58 10.68 8.61
C ARG A 487 -8.29 9.90 8.89
N GLN A 488 -7.38 9.82 7.92
CA GLN A 488 -6.06 9.18 8.10
C GLN A 488 -5.18 9.88 9.15
N SER A 489 -5.32 11.21 9.31
CA SER A 489 -4.58 11.96 10.34
C SER A 489 -4.81 11.42 11.74
N GLN A 490 -6.01 10.89 12.01
CA GLN A 490 -6.41 10.34 13.31
C GLN A 490 -5.60 9.09 13.72
N ASN A 491 -4.81 8.52 12.80
CA ASN A 491 -3.92 7.38 13.06
C ASN A 491 -2.59 7.81 13.71
N TYR A 492 -2.30 9.11 13.69
CA TYR A 492 -1.07 9.71 14.20
C TYR A 492 -1.27 10.31 15.60
N LYS A 493 -0.20 10.77 16.23
CA LYS A 493 -0.24 11.41 17.55
C LYS A 493 -1.08 12.71 17.50
N SER A 494 -1.65 13.11 18.64
CA SER A 494 -2.46 14.33 18.75
C SER A 494 -1.71 15.59 18.32
N SER A 495 -0.41 15.69 18.61
CA SER A 495 0.44 16.80 18.13
C SER A 495 0.51 16.88 16.60
N VAL A 496 0.68 15.73 15.94
CA VAL A 496 0.72 15.63 14.46
C VAL A 496 -0.64 15.97 13.86
N GLN A 497 -1.74 15.55 14.51
CA GLN A 497 -3.09 15.90 14.07
C GLN A 497 -3.35 17.40 14.09
N LYS A 498 -2.97 18.08 15.19
CA LYS A 498 -3.11 19.54 15.32
C LYS A 498 -2.29 20.29 14.27
N LEU A 499 -1.02 19.93 14.09
CA LEU A 499 -0.18 20.55 13.06
C LEU A 499 -0.72 20.31 11.65
N ALA A 500 -1.18 19.08 11.35
CA ALA A 500 -1.74 18.78 10.04
C ALA A 500 -3.04 19.57 9.79
N LEU A 501 -3.86 19.80 10.82
CA LEU A 501 -5.06 20.64 10.74
C LEU A 501 -4.69 22.09 10.40
N ASN A 502 -3.70 22.67 11.08
CA ASN A 502 -3.22 24.04 10.82
C ASN A 502 -2.71 24.22 9.38
N GLN A 503 -2.23 23.15 8.75
CA GLN A 503 -1.68 23.16 7.39
C GLN A 503 -2.67 22.59 6.34
N ASN A 504 -3.95 22.42 6.68
CA ASN A 504 -4.97 21.84 5.79
C ASN A 504 -4.58 20.47 5.21
N PHE A 505 -3.79 19.68 5.94
CA PHE A 505 -3.32 18.34 5.58
C PHE A 505 -2.40 18.29 4.34
N VAL A 506 -1.81 19.42 3.98
CA VAL A 506 -0.93 19.60 2.82
C VAL A 506 0.47 20.00 3.26
N CYS A 507 1.48 19.42 2.62
CA CYS A 507 2.87 19.78 2.85
C CYS A 507 3.14 21.20 2.29
N PRO A 508 3.74 22.12 3.06
CA PRO A 508 3.93 23.50 2.63
C PRO A 508 4.92 23.63 1.47
N ARG A 509 5.88 22.69 1.34
CA ARG A 509 6.91 22.68 0.28
C ARG A 509 6.43 22.02 -1.01
N CYS A 510 6.01 20.74 -0.97
CA CYS A 510 5.64 20.03 -2.21
C CYS A 510 4.15 20.14 -2.58
N LYS A 511 3.33 20.76 -1.71
CA LYS A 511 1.85 20.86 -1.82
C LYS A 511 1.11 19.54 -2.04
N GLU A 512 1.76 18.40 -1.78
CA GLU A 512 1.09 17.12 -1.71
C GLU A 512 0.45 16.89 -0.34
N SER A 513 -0.37 15.84 -0.24
CA SER A 513 -0.90 15.43 1.06
C SER A 513 0.23 15.00 1.99
N LEU A 514 0.15 15.44 3.26
CA LEU A 514 1.05 14.98 4.33
C LEU A 514 1.00 13.45 4.54
N PHE A 515 -0.10 12.79 4.14
CA PHE A 515 -0.27 11.34 4.31
C PHE A 515 -0.15 10.60 2.98
N ASN A 516 0.82 10.99 2.15
CA ASN A 516 1.15 10.29 0.90
C ASN A 516 1.99 9.01 1.11
N GLY A 517 2.30 8.65 2.36
CA GLY A 517 3.13 7.49 2.72
C GLY A 517 4.60 7.81 2.97
N GLU A 518 5.02 9.06 2.74
CA GLU A 518 6.34 9.55 3.16
C GLU A 518 6.44 9.69 4.68
N ILE A 519 7.66 9.56 5.20
CA ILE A 519 7.93 9.80 6.62
C ILE A 519 7.73 11.30 6.90
N LEU A 520 6.95 11.62 7.92
CA LEU A 520 6.67 12.99 8.34
C LEU A 520 7.64 13.46 9.43
N HIS A 521 8.18 14.65 9.25
CA HIS A 521 9.04 15.34 10.22
C HIS A 521 8.39 16.66 10.65
N THR A 522 8.58 17.01 11.92
CA THR A 522 8.26 18.33 12.46
C THR A 522 9.45 19.25 12.24
N HIS A 523 9.21 20.42 11.68
CA HIS A 523 10.21 21.42 11.36
C HIS A 523 9.84 22.77 11.98
N HIS A 524 10.85 23.47 12.50
CA HIS A 524 10.69 24.82 13.03
C HIS A 524 10.78 25.85 11.90
N ILE A 525 9.76 26.70 11.78
CA ILE A 525 9.75 27.79 10.78
C ILE A 525 10.90 28.76 11.07
N ILE A 526 11.03 29.16 12.34
CA ILE A 526 12.18 29.89 12.86
C ILE A 526 13.07 28.87 13.59
N PRO A 527 14.31 28.64 13.13
CA PRO A 527 15.25 27.74 13.77
C PRO A 527 15.46 28.07 15.26
N LYS A 528 15.71 27.05 16.07
CA LYS A 528 16.04 27.23 17.50
C LYS A 528 17.29 28.08 17.72
N SER A 529 18.25 28.00 16.79
CA SER A 529 19.48 28.80 16.82
C SER A 529 19.23 30.31 16.73
N ILE A 530 18.10 30.73 16.15
CA ILE A 530 17.70 32.14 15.99
C ILE A 530 16.59 32.48 17.01
N GLY A 531 16.49 31.73 18.11
CA GLY A 531 15.50 31.98 19.18
C GLY A 531 14.09 31.45 18.90
N GLY A 532 13.91 30.56 17.93
CA GLY A 532 12.62 29.94 17.63
C GLY A 532 12.04 29.14 18.79
N LYS A 533 10.85 29.51 19.26
CA LYS A 533 10.14 28.82 20.36
C LYS A 533 9.49 27.51 19.92
N ASP A 534 9.40 26.52 20.82
CA ASP A 534 8.70 25.24 20.62
C ASP A 534 7.16 25.40 20.73
N THR A 535 6.57 26.24 19.88
CA THR A 535 5.13 26.50 19.87
C THR A 535 4.49 25.97 18.58
N TYR A 536 3.20 25.58 18.62
CA TYR A 536 2.47 25.12 17.44
C TYR A 536 2.40 26.14 16.29
N LYS A 537 2.59 27.44 16.59
CA LYS A 537 2.68 28.49 15.57
C LYS A 537 4.00 28.47 14.81
N ASN A 538 5.09 28.04 15.47
CA ASN A 538 6.43 27.97 14.90
C ASN A 538 6.77 26.57 14.35
N LEU A 539 5.85 25.61 14.46
CA LEU A 539 6.06 24.23 14.01
C LEU A 539 5.23 23.94 12.76
N GLN A 540 5.85 23.27 11.80
CA GLN A 540 5.18 22.77 10.61
C GLN A 540 5.55 21.31 10.34
N LEU A 541 4.60 20.53 9.83
CA LEU A 541 4.84 19.20 9.30
C LEU A 541 5.28 19.28 7.85
N VAL A 542 6.35 18.57 7.55
CA VAL A 542 6.91 18.41 6.22
C VAL A 542 7.27 16.95 6.00
N HIS A 543 7.26 16.50 4.75
CA HIS A 543 7.85 15.20 4.42
C HIS A 543 9.35 15.23 4.70
N LEU A 544 9.93 14.10 5.10
CA LEU A 544 11.36 13.95 5.40
C LEU A 544 12.25 14.51 4.27
N LEU A 545 11.88 14.26 3.01
CA LEU A 545 12.66 14.73 1.86
C LEU A 545 12.55 16.24 1.67
N CYS A 546 11.35 16.80 1.87
CA CYS A 546 11.15 18.24 1.88
C CYS A 546 11.87 18.89 3.06
N HIS A 547 11.94 18.23 4.22
CA HIS A 547 12.71 18.67 5.37
C HIS A 547 14.20 18.75 5.05
N GLN A 548 14.76 17.72 4.42
CA GLN A 548 16.14 17.73 3.95
C GLN A 548 16.37 18.92 3.01
N GLN A 549 15.52 19.12 2.01
CA GLN A 549 15.65 20.24 1.08
C GLN A 549 15.64 21.61 1.78
N ILE A 550 14.89 21.78 2.88
CA ILE A 550 14.89 23.03 3.67
C ILE A 550 16.22 23.29 4.38
N HIS A 551 16.95 22.24 4.79
CA HIS A 551 18.23 22.41 5.50
C HIS A 551 19.44 22.47 4.56
N TYR A 552 19.26 22.14 3.28
CA TYR A 552 20.33 22.17 2.27
C TYR A 552 20.34 23.45 1.42
N GLY A 553 19.21 24.15 1.32
CA GLY A 553 19.10 25.44 0.64
C GLY A 553 18.84 26.51 1.67
#